data_AF-I4DK79-F1
#
_entry.id   AF-I4DK79-F1
#
_cell.length_a   1.000
_cell.length_b   1.000
_cell.length_c   1.000
_cell.angle_alpha   90.00
_cell.angle_beta   90.00
_cell.angle_gamma   90.00
#
_symmetry.space_group_name_H-M   'P 1'
#
loop_
_entity.id
_entity.type
_entity.pdbx_description
1 polymer ?
#
loop_
_entity_poly.entity_id
_entity_poly.type
_entity_poly.pdbx_seq_one_letter_code
_entity_poly.pdbx_strand_id
1 'polypeptide(L)'
;MEDIQEFIDWFLKACESNTFRRDDIADDGSFAAYRVAKVALSAATILQQKELQTRNISVNSMHPGLVRTDMSRHIGFLSADEAAVTPLHLVLDVPDSLKGAYVWFDGKLIDWYNYNSDCYFKRSSYLQLLAEAGL
;
A
#
# COMPACT_ATOMS: atom_id res chain seq x y z
N MET A 1 -10.53 11.98 -8.91
CA MET A 1 -9.21 12.08 -9.56
C MET A 1 -8.54 13.39 -9.19
N GLU A 2 -9.27 14.51 -9.19
CA GLU A 2 -8.79 15.82 -8.70
C GLU A 2 -8.20 15.75 -7.28
N ASP A 3 -8.95 15.25 -6.30
CA ASP A 3 -8.46 15.11 -4.91
C ASP A 3 -7.15 14.30 -4.78
N ILE A 4 -6.97 13.30 -5.65
CA ILE A 4 -5.74 12.47 -5.66
C ILE A 4 -4.57 13.30 -6.19
N GLN A 5 -4.80 14.10 -7.23
CA GLN A 5 -3.78 14.99 -7.77
C GLN A 5 -3.42 16.09 -6.77
N GLU A 6 -4.41 16.69 -6.11
CA GLU A 6 -4.17 17.69 -5.07
C GLU A 6 -3.35 17.13 -3.91
N PHE A 7 -3.63 15.90 -3.47
CA PHE A 7 -2.86 15.21 -2.44
C PHE A 7 -1.39 14.98 -2.86
N ILE A 8 -1.15 14.55 -4.10
CA ILE A 8 0.22 14.37 -4.62
C ILE A 8 0.93 15.72 -4.74
N ASP A 9 0.26 16.73 -5.30
CA ASP A 9 0.79 18.07 -5.50
C ASP A 9 1.15 18.74 -4.18
N TRP A 10 0.31 18.59 -3.16
CA TRP A 10 0.61 19.05 -1.81
C TRP A 10 1.97 18.52 -1.33
N PHE A 11 2.18 17.20 -1.43
CA PHE A 11 3.43 16.58 -0.99
C PHE A 11 4.62 17.08 -1.80
N LEU A 12 4.52 17.11 -3.14
CA LEU A 12 5.61 17.55 -4.02
C LEU A 12 6.00 19.01 -3.78
N LYS A 13 5.00 19.92 -3.69
CA LYS A 13 5.24 21.35 -3.43
C LYS A 13 5.85 21.57 -2.04
N ALA A 14 5.41 20.81 -1.03
CA ALA A 14 5.97 20.88 0.31
C ALA A 14 7.44 20.40 0.36
N CYS A 15 7.78 19.36 -0.40
CA CYS A 15 9.17 18.92 -0.54
C CYS A 15 10.02 19.97 -1.29
N GLU A 16 9.53 20.49 -2.42
CA GLU A 16 10.23 21.50 -3.23
C GLU A 16 10.49 22.79 -2.42
N SER A 17 9.50 23.23 -1.65
CA SER A 17 9.59 24.44 -0.82
C SER A 17 10.30 24.21 0.52
N ASN A 18 10.75 22.98 0.81
CA ASN A 18 11.33 22.57 2.09
C ASN A 18 10.43 22.89 3.30
N THR A 19 9.11 22.74 3.12
CA THR A 19 8.07 22.96 4.15
C THR A 19 7.36 21.67 4.59
N PHE A 20 7.72 20.53 4.00
CA PHE A 20 7.16 19.23 4.39
C PHE A 20 7.44 18.93 5.87
N ARG A 21 6.38 18.65 6.63
CA ARG A 21 6.51 18.25 8.02
C ARG A 21 6.40 16.74 8.14
N ARG A 22 7.33 16.13 8.87
CA ARG A 22 7.39 14.67 9.03
C ARG A 22 6.18 14.11 9.75
N ASP A 23 5.60 14.88 10.67
CA ASP A 23 4.40 14.51 11.41
C ASP A 23 3.10 14.56 10.57
N ASP A 24 3.14 15.11 9.36
CA ASP A 24 2.00 15.06 8.43
C ASP A 24 1.76 13.64 7.86
N ILE A 25 2.75 12.75 7.93
CA ILE A 25 2.67 11.38 7.45
C ILE A 25 2.97 10.41 8.60
N ALA A 26 2.21 9.31 8.65
CA ALA A 26 2.37 8.25 9.64
C ALA A 26 3.83 7.79 9.78
N ASP A 27 4.19 7.33 10.98
CA ASP A 27 5.52 6.79 11.28
C ASP A 27 6.64 7.81 11.09
N ASP A 28 6.41 9.03 11.59
CA ASP A 28 7.33 10.18 11.57
C ASP A 28 7.90 10.45 10.17
N GLY A 29 7.01 10.43 9.16
CA GLY A 29 7.37 10.71 7.77
C GLY A 29 8.33 9.68 7.14
N SER A 30 8.51 8.51 7.78
CA SER A 30 9.34 7.45 7.21
C SER A 30 8.74 6.96 5.89
N PHE A 31 9.59 6.83 4.87
CA PHE A 31 9.18 6.44 3.52
C PHE A 31 8.04 7.32 2.96
N ALA A 32 7.98 8.62 3.31
CA ALA A 32 6.86 9.50 2.99
C ALA A 32 6.46 9.48 1.50
N ALA A 33 7.43 9.61 0.59
CA ALA A 33 7.15 9.56 -0.85
C ALA A 33 6.50 8.23 -1.29
N TYR A 34 6.98 7.10 -0.74
CA TYR A 34 6.40 5.79 -1.01
C TYR A 34 4.98 5.67 -0.43
N ARG A 35 4.76 6.14 0.80
CA ARG A 35 3.43 6.15 1.45
C ARG A 35 2.43 6.98 0.66
N VAL A 36 2.79 8.21 0.28
CA VAL A 36 1.96 9.11 -0.54
C VAL A 36 1.62 8.44 -1.88
N ALA A 37 2.61 7.88 -2.58
CA ALA A 37 2.39 7.20 -3.85
C ALA A 37 1.43 6.00 -3.74
N LYS A 38 1.57 5.19 -2.68
CA LYS A 38 0.70 4.01 -2.47
C LYS A 38 -0.70 4.37 -2.00
N VAL A 39 -0.86 5.41 -1.18
CA VAL A 39 -2.18 5.95 -0.83
C VAL A 39 -2.89 6.47 -2.08
N ALA A 40 -2.22 7.29 -2.89
CA ALA A 40 -2.78 7.79 -4.14
C ALA A 40 -3.18 6.66 -5.11
N LEU A 41 -2.33 5.64 -5.28
CA LEU A 41 -2.63 4.46 -6.10
C LEU A 41 -3.86 3.69 -5.60
N SER A 42 -3.96 3.47 -4.29
CA SER A 42 -5.13 2.78 -3.71
C SER A 42 -6.43 3.58 -3.87
N ALA A 43 -6.37 4.91 -3.71
CA ALA A 43 -7.51 5.78 -4.00
C ALA A 43 -7.92 5.73 -5.48
N ALA A 44 -6.94 5.73 -6.40
CA ALA A 44 -7.18 5.63 -7.83
C ALA A 44 -7.81 4.28 -8.20
N THR A 45 -7.42 3.20 -7.54
CA THR A 45 -8.01 1.86 -7.70
C THR A 45 -9.51 1.88 -7.40
N ILE A 46 -9.93 2.54 -6.32
CA ILE A 46 -11.35 2.67 -5.94
C ILE A 46 -12.14 3.42 -7.03
N LEU A 47 -11.56 4.48 -7.61
CA LEU A 47 -12.21 5.23 -8.70
C LEU A 47 -12.30 4.41 -9.98
N GLN A 48 -11.21 3.74 -10.37
CA GLN A 48 -11.18 2.86 -11.55
C GLN A 48 -12.19 1.72 -11.43
N GLN A 49 -12.39 1.16 -10.22
CA GLN A 49 -13.43 0.17 -10.01
C GLN A 49 -14.81 0.72 -10.37
N LYS A 50 -15.14 1.95 -9.95
CA LYS A 50 -16.45 2.57 -10.26
C LYS A 50 -16.60 2.79 -11.76
N GLU A 51 -15.55 3.26 -12.44
CA GLU A 51 -15.55 3.49 -13.88
C GLU A 51 -15.75 2.21 -14.69
N LEU A 52 -15.14 1.09 -14.24
CA LEU A 52 -15.20 -0.19 -14.94
C LEU A 52 -16.34 -1.10 -14.48
N GLN A 53 -17.20 -0.64 -13.57
CA GLN A 53 -18.28 -1.44 -12.99
C GLN A 53 -19.23 -2.02 -14.05
N THR A 54 -19.57 -1.24 -15.07
CA THR A 54 -20.48 -1.64 -16.16
C THR A 54 -19.87 -2.66 -17.12
N ARG A 55 -18.55 -2.83 -17.10
CA ARG A 55 -17.80 -3.76 -17.96
C ARG A 55 -17.53 -5.10 -17.32
N ASN A 56 -18.07 -5.32 -16.11
CA ASN A 56 -17.81 -6.49 -15.28
C ASN A 56 -16.30 -6.77 -15.06
N ILE A 57 -15.51 -5.72 -14.86
CA ILE A 57 -14.10 -5.83 -14.48
C ILE A 57 -13.96 -5.52 -12.98
N SER A 58 -13.24 -6.38 -12.26
CA SER A 58 -12.83 -6.14 -10.88
C SER A 58 -11.47 -5.45 -10.84
N VAL A 59 -11.38 -4.37 -10.08
CA VAL A 59 -10.16 -3.62 -9.81
C VAL A 59 -10.01 -3.57 -8.29
N ASN A 60 -8.97 -4.22 -7.78
CA ASN A 60 -8.66 -4.29 -6.36
C ASN A 60 -7.20 -3.87 -6.16
N SER A 61 -6.87 -3.41 -4.96
CA SER A 61 -5.49 -3.13 -4.56
C SER A 61 -5.10 -4.05 -3.41
N MET A 62 -3.81 -4.32 -3.26
CA MET A 62 -3.35 -5.24 -2.22
C MET A 62 -1.97 -4.89 -1.66
N HIS A 63 -1.72 -5.34 -0.43
CA HIS A 63 -0.43 -5.28 0.23
C HIS A 63 0.22 -6.67 0.24
N PRO A 64 1.40 -6.88 -0.37
CA PRO A 64 2.00 -8.22 -0.52
C PRO A 64 2.73 -8.73 0.72
N GLY A 65 2.83 -7.90 1.75
CA GLY A 65 3.64 -8.17 2.93
C GLY A 65 5.04 -7.59 2.75
N LEU A 66 5.93 -7.83 3.70
CA LEU A 66 7.34 -7.48 3.55
C LEU A 66 8.05 -8.70 2.93
N VAL A 67 8.25 -8.61 1.62
CA VAL A 67 8.78 -9.71 0.79
C VAL A 67 10.28 -9.54 0.61
N ARG A 68 11.04 -10.63 0.72
CA ARG A 68 12.50 -10.65 0.48
C ARG A 68 12.80 -10.48 -1.01
N THR A 69 13.07 -9.25 -1.42
CA THR A 69 13.36 -8.82 -2.80
C THR A 69 14.47 -7.78 -2.80
N ASP A 70 14.98 -7.39 -3.97
CA ASP A 70 15.98 -6.33 -4.06
C ASP A 70 15.49 -5.01 -3.42
N MET A 71 14.20 -4.68 -3.60
CA MET A 71 13.58 -3.47 -3.02
C MET A 71 13.65 -3.44 -1.49
N SER A 72 13.59 -4.60 -0.83
CA SER A 72 13.67 -4.73 0.62
C SER A 72 15.05 -5.15 1.10
N ARG A 73 16.07 -5.11 0.23
CA ARG A 73 17.43 -5.61 0.50
C ARG A 73 17.44 -7.06 0.96
N HIS A 74 16.56 -7.87 0.39
CA HIS A 74 16.32 -9.27 0.74
C HIS A 74 15.84 -9.49 2.19
N ILE A 75 15.31 -8.45 2.84
CA ILE A 75 14.73 -8.51 4.19
C ILE A 75 13.21 -8.62 4.12
N GLY A 76 12.64 -9.48 4.95
CA GLY A 76 11.20 -9.67 5.03
C GLY A 76 10.81 -11.00 5.63
N PHE A 77 9.56 -11.09 6.07
CA PHE A 77 9.01 -12.31 6.66
C PHE A 77 8.42 -13.26 5.60
N LEU A 78 8.34 -12.85 4.33
CA LEU A 78 7.91 -13.69 3.21
C LEU A 78 9.01 -13.84 2.17
N SER A 79 9.14 -15.03 1.60
CA SER A 79 9.74 -15.24 0.27
C SER A 79 8.83 -14.72 -0.84
N ALA A 80 9.36 -14.63 -2.06
CA ALA A 80 8.56 -14.29 -3.23
C ALA A 80 7.43 -15.31 -3.48
N ASP A 81 7.71 -16.60 -3.31
CA ASP A 81 6.72 -17.67 -3.51
C ASP A 81 5.58 -17.59 -2.49
N GLU A 82 5.89 -17.36 -1.21
CA GLU A 82 4.88 -17.17 -0.16
C GLU A 82 4.02 -15.92 -0.43
N ALA A 83 4.64 -14.82 -0.87
CA ALA A 83 3.92 -13.59 -1.17
C ALA A 83 3.05 -13.66 -2.44
N ALA A 84 3.38 -14.56 -3.39
CA ALA A 84 2.64 -14.74 -4.63
C ALA A 84 1.27 -15.41 -4.44
N VAL A 85 1.05 -16.10 -3.32
CA VAL A 85 -0.22 -16.77 -3.01
C VAL A 85 -1.38 -15.78 -3.02
N THR A 86 -1.22 -14.62 -2.38
CA THR A 86 -2.28 -13.61 -2.23
C THR A 86 -2.75 -12.99 -3.55
N PRO A 87 -1.87 -12.47 -4.44
CA PRO A 87 -2.31 -11.98 -5.74
C PRO A 87 -2.89 -13.08 -6.64
N LEU A 88 -2.41 -14.33 -6.56
CA LEU A 88 -3.02 -15.45 -7.28
C LEU A 88 -4.44 -15.73 -6.79
N HIS A 89 -4.64 -15.77 -5.47
CA HIS A 89 -5.96 -15.95 -4.87
C HIS A 89 -6.93 -14.83 -5.31
N LEU A 90 -6.46 -13.58 -5.34
CA LEU A 90 -7.24 -12.42 -5.80
C LEU A 90 -7.65 -12.48 -7.28
N VAL A 91 -6.92 -13.22 -8.10
CA VAL A 91 -7.22 -13.34 -9.54
C VAL A 91 -8.04 -14.59 -9.84
N LEU A 92 -7.78 -15.69 -9.14
CA LEU A 92 -8.31 -17.00 -9.49
C LEU A 92 -9.52 -17.44 -8.65
N ASP A 93 -9.60 -17.02 -7.38
CA ASP A 93 -10.47 -17.69 -6.41
C ASP A 93 -11.49 -16.75 -5.73
N VAL A 94 -11.23 -15.44 -5.67
CA VAL A 94 -12.16 -14.51 -5.01
C VAL A 94 -13.46 -14.36 -5.80
N PRO A 95 -14.60 -14.13 -5.11
CA PRO A 95 -15.86 -13.96 -5.81
C PRO A 95 -15.85 -12.70 -6.68
N ASP A 96 -16.51 -12.74 -7.84
CA ASP A 96 -16.67 -11.59 -8.76
C ASP A 96 -17.25 -10.34 -8.08
N SER A 97 -17.94 -10.51 -6.95
CA SER A 97 -18.47 -9.42 -6.14
C SER A 97 -17.38 -8.62 -5.39
N LEU A 98 -16.17 -9.15 -5.23
CA LEU A 98 -15.06 -8.47 -4.58
C LEU A 98 -14.47 -7.40 -5.52
N LYS A 99 -14.92 -6.15 -5.32
CA LYS A 99 -14.64 -5.03 -6.21
C LYS A 99 -14.24 -3.80 -5.40
N GLY A 100 -13.15 -3.13 -5.79
CA GLY A 100 -12.66 -1.91 -5.15
C GLY A 100 -12.09 -2.14 -3.74
N ALA A 101 -11.74 -3.38 -3.41
CA ALA A 101 -11.22 -3.75 -2.10
C ALA A 101 -9.74 -3.39 -1.94
N TYR A 102 -9.33 -3.21 -0.68
CA TYR A 102 -7.94 -3.20 -0.28
C TYR A 102 -7.64 -4.46 0.54
N VAL A 103 -6.76 -5.32 0.02
CA VAL A 103 -6.53 -6.67 0.57
C VAL A 103 -5.13 -6.79 1.14
N TRP A 104 -5.02 -7.30 2.35
CA TRP A 104 -3.75 -7.49 3.04
C TRP A 104 -3.07 -8.80 2.64
N PHE A 105 -1.80 -8.97 3.02
CA PHE A 105 -0.99 -10.11 2.60
C PHE A 105 -1.54 -11.45 3.11
N ASP A 106 -2.30 -11.44 4.20
CA ASP A 106 -2.94 -12.61 4.80
C ASP A 106 -4.40 -12.79 4.31
N GLY A 107 -4.78 -12.11 3.23
CA GLY A 107 -6.12 -12.18 2.63
C GLY A 107 -7.18 -11.35 3.36
N LYS A 108 -6.84 -10.67 4.47
CA LYS A 108 -7.79 -9.82 5.18
C LYS A 108 -8.20 -8.61 4.34
N LEU A 109 -9.49 -8.31 4.35
CA LEU A 109 -10.02 -7.06 3.80
C LEU A 109 -9.75 -5.93 4.81
N ILE A 110 -9.07 -4.89 4.36
CA ILE A 110 -8.80 -3.70 5.15
C ILE A 110 -9.81 -2.63 4.74
N ASP A 111 -10.47 -2.04 5.74
CA ASP A 111 -11.27 -0.85 5.52
C ASP A 111 -10.35 0.35 5.24
N TRP A 112 -10.20 0.67 3.96
CA TRP A 112 -9.36 1.77 3.49
C TRP A 112 -9.80 3.13 4.06
N TYR A 113 -11.09 3.30 4.38
CA TYR A 113 -11.62 4.54 4.93
C TYR A 113 -11.38 4.69 6.44
N ASN A 114 -11.02 3.60 7.14
CA ASN A 114 -10.71 3.64 8.55
C ASN A 114 -9.26 4.12 8.77
N TYR A 115 -9.08 5.44 8.85
CA TYR A 115 -7.78 6.06 9.13
C TYR A 115 -7.23 5.73 10.54
N ASN A 116 -8.06 5.20 11.45
CA ASN A 116 -7.61 4.71 12.75
C ASN A 116 -7.09 3.27 12.70
N SER A 117 -7.14 2.61 11.53
CA SER A 117 -6.58 1.26 11.38
C SER A 117 -5.06 1.30 11.47
N ASP A 118 -4.47 0.48 12.36
CA ASP A 118 -3.01 0.31 12.46
C ASP A 118 -2.51 -0.69 11.40
N CYS A 119 -2.86 -0.43 10.15
CA CYS A 119 -2.64 -1.32 9.01
C CYS A 119 -1.56 -0.76 8.07
N TYR A 120 -0.36 -0.54 8.61
CA TYR A 120 0.82 -0.19 7.84
C TYR A 120 2.09 -0.78 8.47
N PHE A 121 3.11 -1.03 7.65
CA PHE A 121 4.41 -1.45 8.16
C PHE A 121 5.17 -0.28 8.78
N LYS A 122 5.57 -0.46 10.04
CA LYS A 122 6.34 0.52 10.81
C LYS A 122 7.83 0.38 10.49
N ARG A 123 8.55 1.50 10.48
CA ARG A 123 9.99 1.59 10.31
C ARG A 123 10.70 0.79 11.40
N SER A 124 10.17 0.79 12.63
CA SER A 124 10.70 -0.01 13.73
C SER A 124 10.71 -1.51 13.42
N SER A 125 9.64 -2.04 12.83
CA SER A 125 9.58 -3.45 12.41
C SER A 125 10.64 -3.77 11.35
N TYR A 126 10.86 -2.87 10.39
CA TYR A 126 11.90 -3.05 9.38
C TYR A 126 13.31 -2.98 9.98
N LEU A 127 13.56 -2.03 10.88
CA LEU A 127 14.84 -1.90 11.58
C LEU A 127 15.15 -3.10 12.47
N GLN A 128 14.13 -3.69 13.11
CA GLN A 128 14.29 -4.92 13.87
C GLN A 128 14.75 -6.07 12.98
N LEU A 129 14.11 -6.26 11.82
CA LEU A 129 14.48 -7.32 10.88
C LEU A 129 15.89 -7.12 10.29
N LEU A 130 16.31 -5.87 10.07
CA LEU A 130 17.69 -5.55 9.69
C LEU A 130 18.68 -5.97 10.78
N ALA A 131 18.40 -5.61 12.04
CA ALA A 131 19.24 -5.97 13.17
C ALA A 131 19.33 -7.51 13.35
N GLU A 132 18.22 -8.22 13.21
CA GLU A 132 18.17 -9.70 13.24
C GLU A 132 18.98 -10.34 12.10
N ALA A 133 19.07 -9.66 10.95
CA ALA A 133 19.89 -10.07 9.80
C ALA A 133 21.36 -9.62 9.89
N GLY A 134 21.75 -8.88 10.93
CA GLY A 134 23.11 -8.36 11.10
C GLY A 134 23.49 -7.23 10.13
N LEU A 135 22.51 -6.44 9.67
CA LEU A 135 22.66 -5.32 8.73
C LEU A 135 22.43 -3.93 9.34
#